data_AF-A0A9P1DM08-F1
#
_entry.id   AF-A0A9P1DM08-F1
#
_cell.length_a   1.000
_cell.length_b   1.000
_cell.length_c   1.000
_cell.angle_alpha   90.00
_cell.angle_beta   90.00
_cell.angle_gamma   90.00
#
_symmetry.space_group_name_H-M   'P 1'
#
loop_
_entity.id
_entity.type
_entity.pdbx_description
1 polymer ?
#
loop_
_entity_poly.entity_id
_entity_poly.type
_entity_poly.pdbx_seq_one_letter_code
_entity_poly.pdbx_strand_id
1 'polypeptide(L)'
;MAELDVVATPGFKVLSNFERGYGFWTTEGVPPLRRWWPSAEHYFQAGKFQDFEIQEKIRVELEPGVAKHLGRTCGPLRPDWDQIKRDRLKQALIEKFWAHPEARTLLLSIPENTRIVFGSKVDPFFGVGPDGCGQNVMGAELQNLRLFFSHHHRRRQVLVTVGDIGEPFEPQSLFVDVTGAEPAEVAGLVCDALGVVHDGVDDLDFVYDDGFERCSVTTLGTAEQMDHFLQQHDDCKLEVRVMQVGVITLWNGTDDSYLARADVSHLSRTALSVRQRLESLLPVLIHKEFNPHVSFSIDGSSDQLLSEQHMESIRKAAQEGADVIVSGHYEIPGIPDQCRPLIPLPQVGDVEPSFLPVHSDLPSAELSDKIRGLIWGAALGDAVGLSTEFMEKSEAARAYPEPTRLSPASRIEDRHRKRWDQGDWTDDTDQMILLLDAIIEGRGLLSTTTFAKALKRWRNGGFPELGDSSGLGVGQTVNSVLEHPAFLIAPDVAADISGAKAAVRWQPMVPSCDVQLLAFSAFGMRSL
;
A
#
# COMPACT_ATOMS: atom_id res chain seq x y z
N MET A 1 43.12 13.88 4.54
CA MET A 1 41.85 13.14 4.76
C MET A 1 42.00 11.80 4.10
N ALA A 2 41.55 10.72 4.75
CA ALA A 2 41.45 9.42 4.09
C ALA A 2 40.31 9.49 3.05
N GLU A 3 40.44 8.77 1.94
CA GLU A 3 39.44 8.70 0.89
C GLU A 3 39.04 7.24 0.66
N LEU A 4 37.74 7.00 0.49
CA LEU A 4 37.17 5.69 0.21
C LEU A 4 36.36 5.75 -1.09
N ASP A 5 36.82 5.04 -2.11
CA ASP A 5 36.07 4.82 -3.35
C ASP A 5 35.10 3.65 -3.18
N VAL A 6 33.80 3.92 -3.09
CA VAL A 6 32.77 2.90 -2.85
C VAL A 6 32.49 2.02 -4.07
N VAL A 7 32.96 2.41 -5.25
CA VAL A 7 32.86 1.61 -6.49
C VAL A 7 34.04 0.66 -6.61
N ALA A 8 35.26 1.15 -6.34
CA ALA A 8 36.48 0.35 -6.45
C ALA A 8 36.72 -0.57 -5.25
N THR A 9 36.23 -0.20 -4.06
CA THR A 9 36.47 -0.97 -2.83
C THR A 9 35.49 -2.13 -2.70
N PRO A 10 35.97 -3.39 -2.60
CA PRO A 10 35.09 -4.54 -2.36
C PRO A 10 34.26 -4.39 -1.09
N GLY A 11 33.02 -4.87 -1.11
CA GLY A 11 32.10 -4.80 0.02
C GLY A 11 31.25 -3.52 0.09
N PHE A 12 31.63 -2.43 -0.58
CA PHE A 12 30.90 -1.16 -0.54
C PHE A 12 29.89 -0.95 -1.68
N LYS A 13 29.75 -1.92 -2.59
CA LYS A 13 28.81 -1.86 -3.71
C LYS A 13 27.37 -1.59 -3.28
N VAL A 14 26.96 -2.10 -2.12
CA VAL A 14 25.66 -1.84 -1.50
C VAL A 14 25.35 -0.36 -1.30
N LEU A 15 26.35 0.51 -1.18
CA LEU A 15 26.12 1.95 -1.05
C LEU A 15 25.77 2.63 -2.39
N SER A 16 25.92 1.94 -3.52
CA SER A 16 25.54 2.43 -4.84
C SER A 16 24.02 2.51 -5.00
N ASN A 17 23.53 3.53 -5.71
CA ASN A 17 22.13 3.62 -6.12
C ASN A 17 21.75 2.58 -7.21
N PHE A 18 22.76 2.00 -7.87
CA PHE A 18 22.60 0.95 -8.89
C PHE A 18 22.54 -0.47 -8.31
N GLU A 19 22.84 -0.66 -7.03
CA GLU A 19 22.89 -2.01 -6.46
C GLU A 19 21.49 -2.63 -6.39
N ARG A 20 21.40 -3.89 -6.81
CA ARG A 20 20.15 -4.69 -6.81
C ARG A 20 19.90 -5.32 -5.44
N GLY A 21 18.65 -5.71 -5.19
CA GLY A 21 18.24 -6.31 -3.92
C GLY A 21 18.01 -5.30 -2.80
N TYR A 22 18.36 -4.02 -3.03
CA TYR A 22 18.16 -2.91 -2.09
C TYR A 22 16.97 -2.01 -2.49
N GLY A 23 15.87 -2.64 -2.90
CA GLY A 23 14.62 -1.96 -3.22
C GLY A 23 13.88 -1.51 -1.96
N PHE A 24 12.94 -0.58 -2.09
CA PHE A 24 12.22 -0.03 -0.94
C PHE A 24 10.80 0.33 -1.31
N TRP A 25 9.98 0.50 -0.27
CA TRP A 25 8.60 0.90 -0.40
C TRP A 25 8.44 2.36 0.03
N THR A 26 7.86 3.20 -0.82
CA THR A 26 7.54 4.61 -0.50
C THR A 26 6.13 4.97 -0.97
N THR A 27 5.51 5.92 -0.28
CA THR A 27 4.18 6.49 -0.60
C THR A 27 4.24 7.63 -1.63
N GLU A 28 5.44 8.02 -2.06
CA GLU A 28 5.62 9.12 -3.00
C GLU A 28 5.26 8.72 -4.45
N GLY A 29 4.48 9.58 -5.12
CA GLY A 29 4.11 9.45 -6.54
C GLY A 29 2.60 9.43 -6.78
N VAL A 30 1.84 8.70 -5.96
CA VAL A 30 0.37 8.71 -5.91
C VAL A 30 -0.05 8.24 -4.51
N PRO A 31 -0.40 9.14 -3.57
CA PRO A 31 -1.19 8.77 -2.40
C PRO A 31 -2.43 8.02 -2.89
N PRO A 32 -2.74 6.85 -2.35
CA PRO A 32 -2.33 6.30 -1.06
C PRO A 32 -1.47 5.03 -1.17
N LEU A 33 -1.15 4.60 -2.40
CA LEU A 33 -0.65 3.27 -2.65
C LEU A 33 0.87 3.34 -2.54
N ARG A 34 1.37 2.87 -1.40
CA ARG A 34 2.79 2.59 -1.19
C ARG A 34 3.30 1.71 -2.34
N ARG A 35 4.30 2.18 -3.09
CA ARG A 35 4.87 1.46 -4.25
C ARG A 35 6.21 0.87 -3.91
N TRP A 36 6.44 -0.33 -4.46
CA TRP A 36 7.75 -0.95 -4.46
C TRP A 36 8.62 -0.36 -5.57
N TRP A 37 9.84 0.02 -5.20
CA TRP A 37 10.87 0.50 -6.11
C TRP A 37 12.03 -0.49 -6.09
N PRO A 38 12.37 -1.14 -7.22
CA PRO A 38 13.41 -2.18 -7.24
C PRO A 38 14.82 -1.68 -6.88
N SER A 39 15.10 -0.39 -7.10
CA SER A 39 16.32 0.27 -6.63
C SER A 39 16.15 1.79 -6.57
N ALA A 40 17.10 2.47 -5.92
CA ALA A 40 17.17 3.93 -5.90
C ALA A 40 17.29 4.53 -7.31
N GLU A 41 17.91 3.82 -8.26
CA GLU A 41 17.96 4.23 -9.66
C GLU A 41 16.56 4.25 -10.31
N HIS A 42 15.70 3.25 -10.05
CA HIS A 42 14.34 3.23 -10.62
C HIS A 42 13.55 4.46 -10.17
N TYR A 43 13.60 4.74 -8.86
CA TYR A 43 12.94 5.89 -8.26
C TYR A 43 13.48 7.21 -8.83
N PHE A 44 14.80 7.37 -8.93
CA PHE A 44 15.42 8.57 -9.50
C PHE A 44 15.06 8.77 -10.97
N GLN A 45 15.07 7.71 -11.78
CA GLN A 45 14.79 7.77 -13.20
C GLN A 45 13.32 8.05 -13.50
N ALA A 46 12.40 7.46 -12.74
CA ALA A 46 10.97 7.78 -12.86
C ALA A 46 10.70 9.24 -12.46
N GLY A 47 11.38 9.75 -11.43
CA GLY A 47 11.19 11.11 -10.93
C GLY A 47 11.50 12.24 -11.91
N LYS A 48 12.11 11.93 -13.05
CA LYS A 48 12.36 12.84 -14.17
C LYS A 48 11.10 13.29 -14.89
N PHE A 49 10.01 12.54 -14.79
CA PHE A 49 8.79 12.77 -15.55
C PHE A 49 7.64 13.11 -14.60
N GLN A 50 6.66 13.86 -15.09
CA GLN A 50 5.36 14.03 -14.42
C GLN A 50 4.31 13.04 -14.95
N ASP A 51 4.56 12.49 -16.14
CA ASP A 51 3.71 11.49 -16.77
C ASP A 51 3.72 10.18 -15.98
N PHE A 52 2.53 9.76 -15.58
CA PHE A 52 2.31 8.58 -14.77
C PHE A 52 2.69 7.28 -15.49
N GLU A 53 2.34 7.13 -16.76
CA GLU A 53 2.61 5.93 -17.53
C GLU A 53 4.11 5.74 -17.74
N ILE A 54 4.83 6.84 -17.98
CA ILE A 54 6.29 6.81 -18.09
C ILE A 54 6.93 6.43 -16.75
N GLN A 55 6.47 7.01 -15.64
CA GLN A 55 6.95 6.67 -14.30
C GLN A 55 6.75 5.18 -14.00
N GLU A 56 5.55 4.66 -14.27
CA GLU A 56 5.19 3.28 -13.99
C GLU A 56 5.97 2.31 -14.87
N LYS A 57 6.11 2.62 -16.17
CA LYS A 57 6.95 1.87 -17.10
C LYS A 57 8.38 1.76 -16.58
N ILE A 58 8.96 2.84 -16.05
CA ILE A 58 10.31 2.81 -15.47
C ILE A 58 10.34 2.00 -14.17
N ARG A 59 9.33 2.13 -13.31
CA ARG A 59 9.27 1.50 -11.99
C ARG A 59 9.24 -0.02 -12.04
N VAL A 60 8.46 -0.59 -12.98
CA VAL A 60 8.22 -2.05 -13.07
C VAL A 60 9.35 -2.82 -13.74
N GLU A 61 10.35 -2.11 -14.27
CA GLU A 61 11.53 -2.77 -14.82
C GLU A 61 12.28 -3.59 -13.76
N LEU A 62 12.87 -4.70 -14.19
CA LEU A 62 13.66 -5.55 -13.31
C LEU A 62 15.07 -4.97 -13.08
N GLU A 63 15.53 -4.14 -14.01
CA GLU A 63 16.93 -3.85 -14.22
C GLU A 63 17.26 -2.36 -14.08
N PRO A 64 18.13 -1.95 -13.12
CA PRO A 64 18.51 -0.54 -12.96
C PRO A 64 19.08 0.07 -14.24
N GLY A 65 19.78 -0.73 -15.04
CA GLY A 65 20.30 -0.30 -16.34
C GLY A 65 19.20 0.03 -17.35
N VAL A 66 18.09 -0.73 -17.35
CA VAL A 66 16.92 -0.48 -18.21
C VAL A 66 16.18 0.76 -17.73
N ALA A 67 15.97 0.90 -16.41
CA ALA A 67 15.41 2.12 -15.84
C ALA A 67 16.23 3.37 -16.21
N LYS A 68 17.57 3.29 -16.16
CA LYS A 68 18.47 4.37 -16.62
C LYS A 68 18.30 4.68 -18.11
N HIS A 69 18.16 3.64 -18.94
CA HIS A 69 17.98 3.82 -20.38
C HIS A 69 16.64 4.50 -20.69
N LEU A 70 15.54 4.03 -20.10
CA LEU A 70 14.21 4.61 -20.25
C LEU A 70 14.17 6.06 -19.73
N GLY A 71 14.76 6.32 -18.57
CA GLY A 71 14.85 7.68 -18.03
C GLY A 71 15.72 8.65 -18.84
N ARG A 72 16.39 8.19 -19.89
CA ARG A 72 17.11 9.03 -20.87
C ARG A 72 16.37 9.16 -22.21
N THR A 73 15.37 8.32 -22.48
CA THR A 73 14.77 8.16 -23.81
C THR A 73 13.26 8.41 -23.86
N CYS A 74 12.53 8.30 -22.74
CA CYS A 74 11.07 8.27 -22.72
C CYS A 74 10.35 9.62 -22.94
N GLY A 75 11.02 10.77 -22.86
CA GLY A 75 10.34 12.05 -23.06
C GLY A 75 11.09 13.28 -22.52
N PRO A 76 10.47 14.47 -22.59
CA PRO A 76 11.03 15.66 -21.96
C PRO A 76 11.05 15.50 -20.44
N LEU A 77 12.10 16.02 -19.82
CA LEU A 77 12.19 16.09 -18.36
C LEU A 77 11.17 17.11 -17.83
N ARG A 78 10.74 16.92 -16.59
CA ARG A 78 9.98 17.92 -15.86
C ARG A 78 10.74 19.25 -15.78
N PRO A 79 10.05 20.42 -15.84
CA PRO A 79 10.71 21.72 -15.94
C PRO A 79 11.66 22.07 -14.78
N ASP A 80 11.37 21.55 -13.60
CA ASP A 80 12.10 21.76 -12.33
C ASP A 80 13.13 20.64 -12.03
N TRP A 81 13.40 19.72 -12.98
CA TRP A 81 14.25 18.55 -12.73
C TRP A 81 15.63 18.91 -12.18
N ASP A 82 16.27 19.95 -12.72
CA ASP A 82 17.59 20.37 -12.29
C ASP A 82 17.63 20.87 -10.84
N GLN A 83 16.49 21.38 -10.34
CA GLN A 83 16.33 21.85 -8.97
C GLN A 83 16.15 20.66 -8.03
N ILE A 84 15.32 19.68 -8.40
CA ILE A 84 14.89 18.61 -7.49
C ILE A 84 15.72 17.32 -7.56
N LYS A 85 16.58 17.14 -8.58
CA LYS A 85 17.29 15.86 -8.80
C LYS A 85 18.13 15.42 -7.60
N ARG A 86 18.72 16.36 -6.86
CA ARG A 86 19.51 16.04 -5.65
C ARG A 86 18.61 15.52 -4.53
N ASP A 87 17.49 16.20 -4.30
CA ASP A 87 16.52 15.80 -3.27
C ASP A 87 15.89 14.45 -3.59
N ARG A 88 15.59 14.19 -4.86
CA ARG A 88 15.14 12.88 -5.34
C ARG A 88 16.16 11.78 -5.05
N LEU A 89 17.46 12.02 -5.29
CA LEU A 89 18.50 11.05 -4.96
C LEU A 89 18.59 10.83 -3.45
N LYS A 90 18.59 11.91 -2.67
CA LYS A 90 18.61 11.88 -1.20
C LYS A 90 17.45 11.04 -0.67
N GLN A 91 16.22 11.31 -1.11
CA GLN A 91 15.02 10.58 -0.69
C GLN A 91 15.14 9.08 -1.01
N ALA A 92 15.58 8.73 -2.21
CA ALA A 92 15.77 7.33 -2.61
C ALA A 92 16.78 6.60 -1.71
N LEU A 93 17.87 7.27 -1.35
CA LEU A 93 18.90 6.72 -0.49
C LEU A 93 18.44 6.63 0.99
N ILE A 94 17.69 7.63 1.48
CA ILE A 94 17.06 7.58 2.82
C ILE A 94 16.15 6.36 2.92
N GLU A 95 15.23 6.18 1.97
CA GLU A 95 14.30 5.04 1.98
C GLU A 95 15.03 3.70 1.89
N LYS A 96 16.07 3.63 1.04
CA LYS A 96 16.95 2.46 0.96
C LYS A 96 17.61 2.15 2.29
N PHE A 97 18.22 3.12 2.95
CA PHE A 97 18.93 2.87 4.21
C PHE A 97 17.99 2.63 5.39
N TRP A 98 16.74 3.11 5.34
CA TRP A 98 15.72 2.68 6.29
C TRP A 98 15.31 1.23 6.07
N ALA A 99 15.08 0.83 4.82
CA ALA A 99 14.67 -0.52 4.45
C ALA A 99 15.75 -1.59 4.69
N HIS A 100 17.04 -1.22 4.62
CA HIS A 100 18.18 -2.15 4.66
C HIS A 100 19.19 -1.78 5.76
N PRO A 101 18.98 -2.25 7.01
CA PRO A 101 19.85 -1.96 8.14
C PRO A 101 21.32 -2.32 7.93
N GLU A 102 21.62 -3.36 7.15
CA GLU A 102 22.98 -3.79 6.81
C GLU A 102 23.70 -2.78 5.92
N ALA A 103 22.99 -2.17 4.96
CA ALA A 103 23.51 -1.11 4.11
C ALA A 103 23.82 0.14 4.95
N ARG A 104 22.91 0.48 5.87
CA ARG A 104 23.05 1.60 6.82
C ARG A 104 24.22 1.36 7.78
N THR A 105 24.35 0.15 8.32
CA THR A 105 25.45 -0.22 9.21
C THR A 105 26.79 -0.13 8.50
N LEU A 106 26.86 -0.56 7.23
CA LEU A 106 28.08 -0.41 6.44
C LEU A 106 28.42 1.07 6.21
N LEU A 107 27.44 1.93 5.90
CA LEU A 107 27.68 3.37 5.76
C LEU A 107 28.25 3.99 7.05
N LEU A 108 27.67 3.64 8.20
CA LEU A 108 28.11 4.11 9.53
C LEU A 108 29.48 3.55 9.94
N SER A 109 29.89 2.41 9.39
CA SER A 109 31.22 1.84 9.65
C SER A 109 32.38 2.67 9.06
N ILE A 110 32.09 3.56 8.10
CA ILE A 110 33.10 4.43 7.48
C ILE A 110 33.43 5.57 8.44
N PRO A 111 34.69 5.76 8.88
CA PRO A 111 35.05 6.82 9.82
C PRO A 111 34.66 8.22 9.34
N GLU A 112 34.14 9.06 10.25
CA GLU A 112 33.56 10.38 9.94
C GLU A 112 34.53 11.30 9.16
N ASN A 113 35.83 11.23 9.44
CA ASN A 113 36.88 12.00 8.77
C ASN A 113 37.30 11.45 7.39
N THR A 114 36.66 10.37 6.91
CA THR A 114 36.90 9.75 5.61
C THR A 114 35.98 10.37 4.56
N ARG A 115 36.59 10.85 3.47
CA ARG A 115 35.88 11.34 2.28
C ARG A 115 35.33 10.16 1.49
N ILE A 116 34.04 10.18 1.17
CA ILE A 116 33.40 9.14 0.35
C ILE A 116 33.40 9.58 -1.12
N VAL A 117 33.92 8.73 -1.99
CA VAL A 117 34.00 8.97 -3.43
C VAL A 117 33.26 7.87 -4.19
N PHE A 118 32.45 8.28 -5.15
CA PHE A 118 31.85 7.38 -6.12
C PHE A 118 32.72 7.36 -7.39
N GLY A 119 33.65 6.40 -7.47
CA GLY A 119 34.69 6.32 -8.50
C GLY A 119 34.24 6.02 -9.93
N SER A 120 32.99 6.29 -10.30
CA SER A 120 32.51 6.13 -11.66
C SER A 120 33.24 7.09 -12.61
N LYS A 121 34.05 6.54 -13.52
CA LYS A 121 34.76 7.30 -14.57
C LYS A 121 33.89 7.70 -15.76
N VAL A 122 32.64 7.24 -15.81
CA VAL A 122 31.73 7.46 -16.94
C VAL A 122 30.66 8.50 -16.61
N ASP A 123 30.37 8.71 -15.33
CA ASP A 123 29.26 9.56 -14.88
C ASP A 123 29.79 10.75 -14.06
N PRO A 124 29.98 11.94 -14.68
CA PRO A 124 30.54 13.11 -14.00
C PRO A 124 29.52 13.79 -13.07
N PHE A 125 28.25 13.39 -13.08
CA PHE A 125 27.26 13.88 -12.12
C PHE A 125 27.32 13.07 -10.83
N PHE A 126 27.08 11.75 -10.92
CA PHE A 126 27.10 10.90 -9.72
C PHE A 126 28.50 10.68 -9.17
N GLY A 127 29.51 10.57 -10.04
CA GLY A 127 30.88 10.22 -9.69
C GLY A 127 31.92 11.24 -10.13
N VAL A 128 33.17 10.77 -10.22
CA VAL A 128 34.35 11.59 -10.52
C VAL A 128 34.57 11.85 -12.02
N GLY A 129 33.85 11.17 -12.91
CA GLY A 129 34.01 11.37 -14.36
C GLY A 129 35.38 10.93 -14.92
N PRO A 130 35.59 11.10 -16.23
CA PRO A 130 36.77 10.57 -16.92
C PRO A 130 38.07 11.31 -16.57
N ASP A 131 37.97 12.60 -16.23
CA ASP A 131 39.08 13.47 -15.85
C ASP A 131 39.30 13.58 -14.33
N GLY A 132 38.44 12.94 -13.52
CA GLY A 132 38.46 13.03 -12.06
C GLY A 132 37.85 14.31 -11.49
N CYS A 133 37.29 15.19 -12.33
CA CYS A 133 36.71 16.49 -11.95
C CYS A 133 35.17 16.48 -11.86
N GLY A 134 34.55 15.30 -11.90
CA GLY A 134 33.11 15.12 -11.70
C GLY A 134 32.63 15.56 -10.32
N GLN A 135 31.32 15.78 -10.21
CA GLN A 135 30.67 16.41 -9.05
C GLN A 135 30.66 15.51 -7.81
N ASN A 136 30.85 14.19 -7.96
CA ASN A 136 30.79 13.22 -6.86
C ASN A 136 29.50 13.37 -6.00
N VAL A 137 28.35 13.63 -6.64
CA VAL A 137 27.09 13.88 -5.93
C VAL A 137 26.71 12.71 -5.04
N MET A 138 26.94 11.47 -5.50
CA MET A 138 26.62 10.28 -4.71
C MET A 138 27.51 10.20 -3.47
N GLY A 139 28.83 10.38 -3.61
CA GLY A 139 29.75 10.37 -2.48
C GLY A 139 29.44 11.47 -1.46
N ALA A 140 29.12 12.69 -1.93
CA ALA A 140 28.70 13.78 -1.06
C ALA A 140 27.41 13.43 -0.29
N GLU A 141 26.41 12.85 -0.96
CA GLU A 141 25.15 12.50 -0.32
C GLU A 141 25.30 11.36 0.70
N LEU A 142 26.15 10.36 0.42
CA LEU A 142 26.47 9.34 1.42
C LEU A 142 27.09 9.92 2.69
N GLN A 143 27.93 10.95 2.58
CA GLN A 143 28.49 11.61 3.77
C GLN A 143 27.41 12.32 4.57
N ASN A 144 26.49 13.02 3.88
CA ASN A 144 25.34 13.67 4.52
C ASN A 144 24.48 12.63 5.25
N LEU A 145 24.18 11.51 4.58
CA LEU A 145 23.37 10.43 5.15
C LEU A 145 24.09 9.72 6.30
N ARG A 146 25.42 9.56 6.23
CA ARG A 146 26.20 9.03 7.35
C ARG A 146 26.04 9.91 8.60
N LEU A 147 26.12 11.23 8.45
CA LEU A 147 25.90 12.18 9.55
C LEU A 147 24.45 12.12 10.04
N PHE A 148 23.48 12.09 9.13
CA PHE A 148 22.06 11.97 9.47
C PHE A 148 21.78 10.71 10.31
N PHE A 149 22.20 9.54 9.85
CA PHE A 149 21.97 8.27 10.55
C PHE A 149 22.81 8.10 11.84
N SER A 150 23.90 8.87 12.01
CA SER A 150 24.62 8.90 13.28
C SER A 150 23.89 9.71 14.36
N HIS A 151 23.05 10.67 13.98
CA HIS A 151 22.20 11.42 14.91
C HIS A 151 20.80 10.81 15.07
N HIS A 152 20.29 10.14 14.02
CA HIS A 152 18.93 9.58 14.00
C HIS A 152 18.96 8.07 13.78
N HIS A 153 19.04 7.32 14.89
CA HIS A 153 19.11 5.85 14.84
C HIS A 153 17.76 5.15 14.61
N ARG A 154 16.65 5.86 14.83
CA ARG A 154 15.28 5.36 14.66
C ARG A 154 14.51 6.27 13.72
N ARG A 155 13.70 5.68 12.85
CA ARG A 155 12.77 6.39 11.98
C ARG A 155 11.56 6.84 12.81
N ARG A 156 11.17 8.11 12.70
CA ARG A 156 10.01 8.71 13.38
C ARG A 156 8.90 8.95 12.35
N GLN A 157 8.03 7.95 12.20
CA GLN A 157 6.83 8.08 11.39
C GLN A 157 5.65 8.33 12.33
N VAL A 158 5.00 9.48 12.18
CA VAL A 158 3.86 9.89 13.01
C VAL A 158 2.59 9.80 12.18
N LEU A 159 1.56 9.20 12.75
CA LEU A 159 0.24 9.09 12.12
C LEU A 159 -0.40 10.48 12.06
N VAL A 160 -0.84 10.88 10.88
CA VAL A 160 -1.58 12.12 10.66
C VAL A 160 -3.08 11.84 10.77
N THR A 161 -3.77 12.57 11.64
CA THR A 161 -5.23 12.61 11.73
C THR A 161 -5.73 14.00 11.37
N VAL A 162 -6.90 14.09 10.73
CA VAL A 162 -7.51 15.39 10.41
C VAL A 162 -8.67 15.64 11.37
N GLY A 163 -8.60 16.73 12.13
CA GLY A 163 -9.63 17.10 13.10
C GLY A 163 -10.97 17.48 12.44
N ASP A 164 -12.07 17.34 13.18
CA ASP A 164 -13.41 17.83 12.84
C ASP A 164 -14.12 17.19 11.60
N ILE A 165 -13.47 16.30 10.86
CA ILE A 165 -14.04 15.64 9.66
C ILE A 165 -14.77 14.32 10.01
N GLY A 166 -14.69 13.85 11.26
CA GLY A 166 -15.06 12.47 11.63
C GLY A 166 -14.11 11.47 10.96
N GLU A 167 -14.33 10.16 11.07
CA GLU A 167 -13.55 9.18 10.30
C GLU A 167 -14.07 9.06 8.86
N PRO A 168 -13.33 9.58 7.85
CA PRO A 168 -13.40 8.99 6.51
C PRO A 168 -12.02 8.59 5.96
N PHE A 169 -11.01 8.46 6.83
CA PHE A 169 -9.67 7.99 6.43
C PHE A 169 -9.33 6.61 6.97
N GLU A 170 -10.28 5.91 7.59
CA GLU A 170 -10.13 4.48 7.73
C GLU A 170 -10.42 3.86 6.37
N PRO A 171 -9.36 3.38 5.71
CA PRO A 171 -8.25 2.65 6.36
C PRO A 171 -6.83 3.05 5.93
N GLN A 172 -6.67 4.20 5.30
CA GLN A 172 -5.39 4.69 4.82
C GLN A 172 -4.85 5.76 5.76
N SER A 173 -4.47 5.31 6.95
CA SER A 173 -3.62 6.04 7.89
C SER A 173 -2.39 6.61 7.18
N LEU A 174 -2.35 7.93 7.01
CA LEU A 174 -1.23 8.66 6.42
C LEU A 174 -0.15 8.86 7.48
N PHE A 175 1.07 8.45 7.19
CA PHE A 175 2.21 8.68 8.08
C PHE A 175 3.15 9.71 7.49
N VAL A 176 3.63 10.63 8.32
CA VAL A 176 4.68 11.59 7.97
C VAL A 176 5.97 11.20 8.68
N ASP A 177 7.06 11.12 7.92
CA ASP A 177 8.40 10.92 8.47
C ASP A 177 8.95 12.28 8.94
N VAL A 178 9.00 12.47 10.26
CA VAL A 178 9.52 13.70 10.89
C VAL A 178 10.96 13.53 11.38
N THR A 179 11.66 12.49 10.93
CA THR A 179 13.01 12.18 11.42
C THR A 179 13.99 13.30 11.06
N GLY A 180 14.52 13.98 12.08
CA GLY A 180 15.47 15.08 11.90
C GLY A 180 14.88 16.35 11.29
N ALA A 181 13.56 16.43 11.16
CA ALA A 181 12.88 17.65 10.75
C ALA A 181 12.87 18.66 11.90
N GLU A 182 13.02 19.94 11.58
CA GLU A 182 12.75 21.00 12.54
C GLU A 182 11.23 21.13 12.75
N PRO A 183 10.76 21.52 13.95
CA PRO A 183 9.34 21.70 14.24
C PRO A 183 8.62 22.62 13.24
N ALA A 184 9.30 23.64 12.72
CA ALA A 184 8.77 24.54 11.68
C ALA A 184 8.57 23.88 10.31
N GLU A 185 9.23 22.76 10.03
CA GLU A 185 9.14 22.03 8.75
C GLU A 185 7.99 21.02 8.75
N VAL A 186 7.52 20.58 9.93
CA VAL A 186 6.51 19.53 10.07
C VAL A 186 5.20 19.89 9.36
N ALA A 187 4.75 21.15 9.45
CA ALA A 187 3.57 21.62 8.73
C ALA A 187 3.73 21.44 7.21
N GLY A 188 4.93 21.70 6.67
CA GLY A 188 5.23 21.47 5.26
C GLY A 188 5.19 20.00 4.88
N LEU A 189 5.81 19.13 5.70
CA LEU A 189 5.78 17.68 5.49
C LEU A 189 4.36 17.11 5.52
N VAL A 190 3.52 17.62 6.41
CA VAL A 190 2.11 17.26 6.52
C VAL A 190 1.33 17.78 5.31
N CYS A 191 1.60 19.01 4.86
CA CYS A 191 0.98 19.55 3.66
C CYS A 191 1.31 18.71 2.42
N ASP A 192 2.58 18.35 2.25
CA ASP A 192 3.06 17.52 1.15
C ASP A 192 2.41 16.13 1.20
N ALA A 193 2.33 15.52 2.38
CA ALA A 193 1.72 14.22 2.57
C ALA A 193 0.20 14.23 2.33
N LEU A 194 -0.50 15.29 2.73
CA LEU A 194 -1.93 15.47 2.50
C LEU A 194 -2.26 15.99 1.09
N GLY A 195 -1.26 16.44 0.32
CA GLY A 195 -1.46 17.06 -1.00
C GLY A 195 -2.15 18.42 -0.94
N VAL A 196 -1.92 19.19 0.12
CA VAL A 196 -2.54 20.50 0.38
C VAL A 196 -1.51 21.63 0.23
N VAL A 197 -1.99 22.86 0.06
CA VAL A 197 -1.12 24.04 0.00
C VAL A 197 -0.48 24.31 1.37
N HIS A 198 0.75 24.83 1.41
CA HIS A 198 1.53 25.02 2.66
C HIS A 198 0.89 25.98 3.67
N ASP A 199 -0.07 26.80 3.25
CA ASP A 199 -0.89 27.70 4.07
C ASP A 199 -2.27 27.12 4.39
N GLY A 200 -2.51 25.85 4.02
CA GLY A 200 -3.78 25.17 4.26
C GLY A 200 -3.95 24.65 5.68
N VAL A 201 -2.86 24.43 6.42
CA VAL A 201 -2.89 23.94 7.81
C VAL A 201 -3.08 25.12 8.76
N ASP A 202 -4.18 25.10 9.53
CA ASP A 202 -4.55 26.11 10.52
C ASP A 202 -3.85 25.84 11.86
N ASP A 203 -3.86 24.58 12.30
CA ASP A 203 -3.27 24.15 13.56
C ASP A 203 -2.66 22.75 13.46
N LEU A 204 -1.63 22.51 14.26
CA LEU A 204 -0.84 21.29 14.25
C LEU A 204 -0.39 20.90 15.65
N ASP A 205 -1.01 19.85 16.17
CA ASP A 205 -0.75 19.33 17.51
C ASP A 205 -0.26 17.89 17.47
N PHE A 206 0.78 17.60 18.25
CA PHE A 206 1.04 16.24 18.70
C PHE A 206 0.00 15.86 19.76
N VAL A 207 -0.70 14.77 19.53
CA VAL A 207 -1.75 14.23 20.40
C VAL A 207 -1.29 12.87 20.91
N TYR A 208 -1.43 12.62 22.21
CA TYR A 208 -0.99 11.39 22.87
C TYR A 208 -1.91 11.06 24.06
N ASP A 209 -1.69 9.91 24.69
CA ASP A 209 -2.57 9.36 25.73
C ASP A 209 -4.01 9.24 25.23
N ASP A 210 -4.20 8.51 24.13
CA ASP A 210 -5.51 8.29 23.49
C ASP A 210 -6.30 9.56 23.10
N GLY A 211 -5.65 10.72 23.03
CA GLY A 211 -6.31 11.99 22.70
C GLY A 211 -6.50 12.96 23.87
N PHE A 212 -6.16 12.56 25.10
CA PHE A 212 -6.37 13.37 26.29
C PHE A 212 -5.36 14.52 26.42
N GLU A 213 -4.13 14.32 25.96
CA GLU A 213 -3.08 15.34 26.02
C GLU A 213 -2.64 15.80 24.62
N ARG A 214 -2.25 17.08 24.54
CA ARG A 214 -1.85 17.75 23.29
C ARG A 214 -0.64 18.64 23.51
N CYS A 215 0.24 18.67 22.51
CA CYS A 215 1.43 19.52 22.47
C CYS A 215 1.56 20.13 21.07
N SER A 216 1.40 21.46 20.95
CA SER A 216 1.58 22.12 19.66
C SER A 216 3.00 21.90 19.16
N VAL A 217 3.12 21.54 17.89
CA VAL A 217 4.43 21.29 17.24
C VAL A 217 5.36 22.49 17.43
N THR A 218 4.80 23.71 17.36
CA THR A 218 5.57 24.96 17.51
C THR A 218 6.14 25.19 18.92
N THR A 219 5.66 24.44 19.93
CA THR A 219 6.16 24.49 21.30
C THR A 219 7.51 23.78 21.45
N LEU A 220 7.75 22.76 20.61
CA LEU A 220 9.02 22.06 20.55
C LEU A 220 9.96 22.97 19.75
N GLY A 221 11.04 23.44 20.37
CA GLY A 221 11.88 24.51 19.82
C GLY A 221 12.97 24.04 18.86
N THR A 222 13.33 22.75 18.89
CA THR A 222 14.36 22.16 18.04
C THR A 222 14.02 20.72 17.64
N ALA A 223 14.63 20.22 16.57
CA ALA A 223 14.53 18.81 16.15
C ALA A 223 14.92 17.82 17.28
N GLU A 224 15.92 18.15 18.10
CA GLU A 224 16.34 17.31 19.24
C GLU A 224 15.27 17.23 20.33
N GLN A 225 14.63 18.36 20.65
CA GLN A 225 13.53 18.41 21.63
C GLN A 225 12.32 17.63 21.12
N MET A 226 12.00 17.73 19.83
CA MET A 226 10.92 16.98 19.21
C MET A 226 11.20 15.47 19.18
N ASP A 227 12.42 15.06 18.84
CA ASP A 227 12.78 13.63 18.89
C ASP A 227 12.73 13.08 20.32
N HIS A 228 13.19 13.86 21.32
CA HIS A 228 13.09 13.47 22.73
C HIS A 228 11.62 13.34 23.18
N PHE A 229 10.76 14.26 22.78
CA PHE A 229 9.32 14.20 23.05
C PHE A 229 8.69 12.93 22.43
N LEU A 230 8.94 12.67 21.15
CA LEU A 230 8.42 11.48 20.46
C LEU A 230 8.98 10.15 21.02
N GLN A 231 10.11 10.18 21.73
CA GLN A 231 10.63 9.01 22.45
C GLN A 231 9.90 8.74 23.77
N GLN A 232 9.27 9.75 24.37
CA GLN A 232 8.52 9.64 25.62
C GLN A 232 7.07 9.23 25.38
N HIS A 233 6.56 9.47 24.17
CA HIS A 233 5.16 9.27 23.78
C HIS A 233 5.07 8.38 22.53
N ASP A 234 5.19 7.06 22.72
CA ASP A 234 5.22 6.09 21.62
C ASP A 234 3.87 5.96 20.88
N ASP A 235 2.76 6.41 21.48
CA ASP A 235 1.39 6.42 20.93
C ASP A 235 1.04 7.74 20.22
N CYS A 236 2.00 8.64 20.09
CA CYS A 236 1.77 9.98 19.58
C CYS A 236 1.29 9.99 18.12
N LYS A 237 0.26 10.79 17.87
CA LYS A 237 -0.32 11.12 16.56
C LYS A 237 -0.17 12.61 16.33
N LEU A 238 -0.30 13.03 15.08
CA LEU A 238 -0.27 14.41 14.69
C LEU A 238 -1.67 14.78 14.18
N GLU A 239 -2.39 15.56 14.97
CA GLU A 239 -3.71 16.05 14.64
C GLU A 239 -3.58 17.39 13.92
N VAL A 240 -4.16 17.44 12.72
CA VAL A 240 -4.11 18.59 11.83
C VAL A 240 -5.49 19.20 11.80
N ARG A 241 -5.59 20.51 12.06
CA ARG A 241 -6.75 21.30 11.64
C ARG A 241 -6.40 22.00 10.35
N VAL A 242 -7.29 21.92 9.37
CA VAL A 242 -7.08 22.44 8.03
C VAL A 242 -8.14 23.50 7.73
N MET A 243 -7.79 24.61 7.07
CA MET A 243 -8.68 25.76 6.87
C MET A 243 -9.90 25.40 5.99
N GLN A 244 -11.11 25.74 6.45
CA GLN A 244 -12.38 25.36 5.80
C GLN A 244 -12.74 26.22 4.57
N VAL A 245 -12.80 25.61 3.38
CA VAL A 245 -13.23 26.22 2.11
C VAL A 245 -13.81 25.18 1.12
N GLY A 246 -15.05 24.71 1.31
CA GLY A 246 -15.79 23.89 0.31
C GLY A 246 -15.69 22.36 0.44
N VAL A 247 -16.73 21.63 0.01
CA VAL A 247 -16.92 20.18 0.24
C VAL A 247 -17.13 19.46 -1.10
N ILE A 248 -16.41 18.36 -1.35
CA ILE A 248 -16.71 17.48 -2.49
C ILE A 248 -17.57 16.32 -1.99
N THR A 249 -18.70 16.11 -2.63
CA THR A 249 -19.56 14.93 -2.41
C THR A 249 -19.51 14.04 -3.64
N LEU A 250 -19.24 12.76 -3.42
CA LEU A 250 -19.17 11.73 -4.46
C LEU A 250 -20.50 10.96 -4.45
N TRP A 251 -21.13 10.89 -5.62
CA TRP A 251 -22.45 10.29 -5.80
C TRP A 251 -22.38 9.18 -6.85
N ASN A 252 -23.08 8.09 -6.58
CA ASN A 252 -23.42 7.10 -7.57
C ASN A 252 -24.63 7.62 -8.36
N GLY A 253 -24.38 8.14 -9.57
CA GLY A 253 -25.42 8.68 -10.45
C GLY A 253 -26.46 7.67 -10.95
N THR A 254 -26.28 6.37 -10.71
CA THR A 254 -27.23 5.31 -11.11
C THR A 254 -28.35 5.15 -10.10
N ASP A 255 -27.97 5.19 -8.82
CA ASP A 255 -28.85 4.90 -7.70
C ASP A 255 -29.18 6.14 -6.87
N ASP A 256 -28.72 7.33 -7.31
CA ASP A 256 -28.80 8.60 -6.58
C ASP A 256 -28.33 8.44 -5.12
N SER A 257 -27.26 7.67 -4.92
CA SER A 257 -26.76 7.30 -3.60
C SER A 257 -25.39 7.91 -3.32
N TYR A 258 -25.26 8.45 -2.10
CA TYR A 258 -24.02 9.01 -1.60
C TYR A 258 -22.95 7.92 -1.43
N LEU A 259 -21.79 8.12 -2.04
CA LEU A 259 -20.64 7.20 -1.98
C LEU A 259 -19.64 7.62 -0.92
N ALA A 260 -19.22 8.89 -0.93
CA ALA A 260 -18.24 9.43 -0.01
C ALA A 260 -18.28 10.96 0.03
N ARG A 261 -17.78 11.55 1.11
CA ARG A 261 -17.53 12.99 1.24
C ARG A 261 -16.04 13.16 1.45
N ALA A 262 -15.43 13.97 0.60
CA ALA A 262 -14.05 14.36 0.71
C ALA A 262 -14.01 15.85 1.03
N ASP A 263 -13.40 16.21 2.15
CA ASP A 263 -13.06 17.60 2.40
C ASP A 263 -11.84 17.95 1.52
N VAL A 264 -12.10 18.64 0.42
CA VAL A 264 -11.06 19.06 -0.55
C VAL A 264 -10.85 20.56 -0.49
N SER A 265 -11.21 21.15 0.66
CA SER A 265 -11.10 22.58 0.93
C SER A 265 -9.70 23.17 0.80
N HIS A 266 -8.70 22.32 0.66
CA HIS A 266 -7.35 22.72 0.28
C HIS A 266 -7.16 22.28 -1.15
N LEU A 267 -7.45 23.18 -2.06
CA LEU A 267 -7.05 23.03 -3.45
C LEU A 267 -5.52 23.04 -3.51
N SER A 268 -4.94 21.87 -3.30
CA SER A 268 -4.03 21.22 -4.24
C SER A 268 -3.61 22.17 -5.37
N ARG A 269 -2.32 22.52 -5.43
CA ARG A 269 -1.81 23.53 -6.36
C ARG A 269 -2.16 23.24 -7.81
N THR A 270 -2.36 21.97 -8.14
CA THR A 270 -2.48 21.45 -9.49
C THR A 270 -3.68 20.51 -9.63
N ALA A 271 -4.20 20.36 -10.84
CA ALA A 271 -5.20 19.34 -11.17
C ALA A 271 -4.65 17.93 -10.91
N LEU A 272 -3.33 17.74 -11.09
CA LEU A 272 -2.65 16.50 -10.76
C LEU A 272 -2.77 16.15 -9.27
N SER A 273 -2.63 17.12 -8.36
CA SER A 273 -2.68 16.82 -6.92
C SER A 273 -4.12 16.58 -6.43
N VAL A 274 -5.13 17.27 -7.00
CA VAL A 274 -6.55 16.93 -6.77
C VAL A 274 -6.85 15.51 -7.24
N ARG A 275 -6.39 15.17 -8.45
CA ARG A 275 -6.53 13.84 -9.02
C ARG A 275 -5.85 12.78 -8.15
N GLN A 276 -4.61 13.02 -7.70
CA GLN A 276 -3.90 12.12 -6.79
C GLN A 276 -4.65 11.94 -5.46
N ARG A 277 -5.29 12.99 -4.93
CA ARG A 277 -6.09 12.90 -3.70
C ARG A 277 -7.43 12.18 -3.91
N LEU A 278 -8.05 12.31 -5.08
CA LEU A 278 -9.23 11.51 -5.43
C LEU A 278 -8.86 10.04 -5.66
N GLU A 279 -7.74 9.77 -6.32
CA GLU A 279 -7.14 8.44 -6.44
C GLU A 279 -6.75 7.86 -5.07
N SER A 280 -6.40 8.73 -4.08
CA SER A 280 -6.19 8.34 -2.69
C SER A 280 -7.45 7.92 -1.98
N LEU A 281 -8.49 8.73 -2.08
CA LEU A 281 -9.76 8.46 -1.42
C LEU A 281 -10.52 7.32 -2.12
N LEU A 282 -10.27 7.09 -3.41
CA LEU A 282 -10.93 6.10 -4.23
C LEU A 282 -9.93 5.40 -5.18
N PRO A 283 -9.15 4.42 -4.68
CA PRO A 283 -8.13 3.73 -5.49
C PRO A 283 -8.67 3.03 -6.76
N VAL A 284 -10.00 2.80 -6.84
CA VAL A 284 -10.68 2.30 -8.05
C VAL A 284 -10.50 3.23 -9.26
N LEU A 285 -10.32 4.54 -9.05
CA LEU A 285 -10.09 5.53 -10.11
C LEU A 285 -8.76 5.33 -10.85
N ILE A 286 -7.82 4.58 -10.27
CA ILE A 286 -6.51 4.24 -10.85
C ILE A 286 -6.62 3.08 -11.85
N HIS A 287 -7.72 2.33 -11.84
CA HIS A 287 -7.90 1.19 -12.75
C HIS A 287 -7.99 1.68 -14.20
N LYS A 288 -7.24 1.03 -15.10
CA LYS A 288 -7.15 1.41 -16.53
C LYS A 288 -8.49 1.48 -17.28
N GLU A 289 -9.50 0.76 -16.79
CA GLU A 289 -10.87 0.76 -17.35
C GLU A 289 -11.78 1.81 -16.68
N PHE A 290 -11.35 2.38 -15.55
CA PHE A 290 -12.02 3.48 -14.84
C PHE A 290 -11.49 4.86 -15.23
N ASN A 291 -10.29 4.92 -15.81
CA ASN A 291 -9.60 6.16 -16.08
C ASN A 291 -9.81 6.61 -17.53
N PRO A 292 -10.58 7.70 -17.72
CA PRO A 292 -9.89 8.77 -18.43
C PRO A 292 -10.07 10.19 -17.85
N HIS A 293 -11.18 10.55 -17.17
CA HIS A 293 -11.49 11.96 -16.92
C HIS A 293 -12.15 12.26 -15.57
N VAL A 294 -11.49 13.12 -14.78
CA VAL A 294 -12.09 13.84 -13.64
C VAL A 294 -12.66 15.15 -14.18
N SER A 295 -13.92 15.46 -13.88
CA SER A 295 -14.63 16.68 -14.24
C SER A 295 -15.06 17.45 -12.99
N PHE A 296 -15.48 18.71 -13.14
CA PHE A 296 -16.01 19.52 -12.06
C PHE A 296 -17.14 20.44 -12.53
N SER A 297 -18.03 20.82 -11.63
CA SER A 297 -19.06 21.85 -11.81
C SER A 297 -19.08 22.81 -10.61
N ILE A 298 -19.56 24.03 -10.86
CA ILE A 298 -19.70 25.10 -9.86
C ILE A 298 -21.17 25.52 -9.84
N ASP A 299 -21.82 25.48 -8.68
CA ASP A 299 -23.23 25.84 -8.47
C ASP A 299 -24.19 25.14 -9.45
N GLY A 300 -23.93 23.86 -9.75
CA GLY A 300 -24.76 23.06 -10.67
C GLY A 300 -24.64 23.44 -12.15
N SER A 301 -23.57 24.13 -12.54
CA SER A 301 -23.21 24.34 -13.95
C SER A 301 -22.83 23.03 -14.65
N SER A 302 -22.70 23.07 -15.98
CA SER A 302 -22.28 21.90 -16.77
C SER A 302 -20.88 21.43 -16.39
N ASP A 303 -20.68 20.12 -16.30
CA ASP A 303 -19.39 19.49 -16.00
C ASP A 303 -18.29 19.92 -16.99
N GLN A 304 -17.14 20.30 -16.46
CA GLN A 304 -15.93 20.70 -17.20
C GLN A 304 -14.77 19.79 -16.83
N LEU A 305 -13.88 19.49 -17.77
CA LEU A 305 -12.71 18.66 -17.48
C LEU A 305 -11.79 19.34 -16.45
N LEU A 306 -11.39 18.61 -15.42
CA LEU A 306 -10.42 19.10 -14.43
C LEU A 306 -9.07 19.30 -15.13
N SER A 307 -8.59 20.53 -15.12
CA SER A 307 -7.31 20.92 -15.74
C SER A 307 -6.64 22.01 -14.93
N GLU A 308 -5.32 22.18 -15.12
CA GLU A 308 -4.55 23.25 -14.47
C GLU A 308 -5.15 24.63 -14.69
N GLN A 309 -5.73 24.88 -15.88
CA GLN A 309 -6.33 26.16 -16.23
C GLN A 309 -7.58 26.48 -15.39
N HIS A 310 -8.30 25.45 -14.94
CA HIS A 310 -9.55 25.60 -14.20
C HIS A 310 -9.35 25.67 -12.67
N MET A 311 -8.18 25.28 -12.17
CA MET A 311 -7.88 25.24 -10.74
C MET A 311 -8.02 26.60 -10.04
N GLU A 312 -7.63 27.69 -10.72
CA GLU A 312 -7.75 29.03 -10.16
C GLU A 312 -9.22 29.47 -10.01
N SER A 313 -10.06 29.14 -10.99
CA SER A 313 -11.48 29.44 -10.94
C SER A 313 -12.21 28.60 -9.89
N ILE A 314 -11.84 27.33 -9.74
CA ILE A 314 -12.34 26.44 -8.69
C ILE A 314 -11.98 27.01 -7.31
N ARG A 315 -10.72 27.45 -7.11
CA ARG A 315 -10.26 28.10 -5.87
C ARG A 315 -11.07 29.32 -5.52
N LYS A 316 -11.20 30.22 -6.48
CA LYS A 316 -11.92 31.46 -6.27
C LYS A 316 -13.39 31.21 -5.94
N ALA A 317 -14.06 30.32 -6.67
CA ALA A 317 -15.45 29.98 -6.42
C ALA A 317 -15.67 29.36 -5.04
N ALA A 318 -14.81 28.43 -4.63
CA ALA A 318 -14.86 27.83 -3.30
C ALA A 318 -14.63 28.89 -2.19
N GLN A 319 -13.66 29.81 -2.36
CA GLN A 319 -13.42 30.92 -1.43
C GLN A 319 -14.59 31.89 -1.32
N GLU A 320 -15.35 32.06 -2.40
CA GLU A 320 -16.56 32.88 -2.45
C GLU A 320 -17.81 32.14 -1.93
N GLY A 321 -17.67 30.88 -1.50
CA GLY A 321 -18.73 30.07 -0.91
C GLY A 321 -19.62 29.31 -1.90
N ALA A 322 -19.19 29.19 -3.17
CA ALA A 322 -19.88 28.40 -4.19
C ALA A 322 -19.75 26.89 -3.93
N ASP A 323 -20.73 26.12 -4.38
CA ASP A 323 -20.69 24.66 -4.30
C ASP A 323 -19.89 24.09 -5.48
N VAL A 324 -18.76 23.48 -5.19
CA VAL A 324 -17.86 22.90 -6.20
C VAL A 324 -17.97 21.38 -6.12
N ILE A 325 -18.54 20.78 -7.16
CA ILE A 325 -18.70 19.33 -7.28
C ILE A 325 -17.63 18.81 -8.24
N VAL A 326 -16.84 17.82 -7.82
CA VAL A 326 -15.87 17.15 -8.69
C VAL A 326 -16.32 15.70 -8.88
N SER A 327 -16.39 15.27 -10.14
CA SER A 327 -16.97 14.00 -10.56
C SER A 327 -15.93 13.17 -11.33
N GLY A 328 -15.93 11.85 -11.16
CA GLY A 328 -15.11 10.94 -11.96
C GLY A 328 -15.96 10.19 -12.99
N HIS A 329 -15.48 10.10 -14.24
CA HIS A 329 -16.14 9.35 -15.30
C HIS A 329 -15.23 8.23 -15.84
N TYR A 330 -15.82 7.12 -16.30
CA TYR A 330 -15.11 6.01 -16.95
C TYR A 330 -15.65 5.71 -18.35
N GLU A 331 -14.82 5.10 -19.20
CA GLU A 331 -15.18 4.71 -20.57
C GLU A 331 -14.95 3.21 -20.81
N ILE A 332 -15.97 2.51 -21.34
CA ILE A 332 -15.87 1.12 -21.80
C ILE A 332 -15.69 1.12 -23.33
N PRO A 333 -14.59 0.59 -23.88
CA PRO A 333 -14.37 0.56 -25.33
C PRO A 333 -15.45 -0.23 -26.09
N GLY A 334 -15.99 0.34 -27.18
CA GLY A 334 -16.87 -0.35 -28.13
C GLY A 334 -18.38 -0.16 -27.94
N ILE A 335 -18.82 0.69 -26.99
CA ILE A 335 -20.24 1.00 -26.75
C ILE A 335 -20.59 2.38 -27.34
N PRO A 336 -21.63 2.52 -28.20
CA PRO A 336 -22.08 3.81 -28.73
C PRO A 336 -22.54 4.78 -27.61
N ASP A 337 -22.31 6.09 -27.77
CA ASP A 337 -22.60 7.14 -26.77
C ASP A 337 -24.02 7.10 -26.19
N GLN A 338 -24.98 6.70 -27.00
CA GLN A 338 -26.41 6.67 -26.68
C GLN A 338 -26.82 5.41 -25.90
N CYS A 339 -25.93 4.44 -25.81
CA CYS A 339 -26.12 3.16 -25.15
C CYS A 339 -25.21 2.98 -23.93
N ARG A 340 -24.49 4.01 -23.48
CA ARG A 340 -23.64 3.99 -22.28
C ARG A 340 -24.50 3.81 -21.02
N PRO A 341 -24.60 2.61 -20.40
CA PRO A 341 -25.23 2.46 -19.09
C PRO A 341 -24.16 2.69 -18.02
N LEU A 342 -24.56 3.16 -16.84
CA LEU A 342 -23.71 3.01 -15.66
C LEU A 342 -23.66 1.50 -15.33
N ILE A 343 -22.59 0.86 -15.80
CA ILE A 343 -22.15 -0.53 -15.58
C ILE A 343 -22.85 -1.57 -16.46
N PRO A 344 -22.09 -2.25 -17.33
CA PRO A 344 -22.19 -3.72 -17.35
C PRO A 344 -20.84 -4.47 -17.46
N LEU A 345 -20.92 -5.74 -17.04
CA LEU A 345 -19.87 -6.77 -16.84
C LEU A 345 -18.94 -7.04 -18.05
N PRO A 346 -17.65 -7.36 -17.84
CA PRO A 346 -16.82 -7.99 -18.86
C PRO A 346 -17.27 -9.43 -19.12
N GLN A 347 -17.42 -9.80 -20.40
CA GLN A 347 -17.47 -11.20 -20.81
C GLN A 347 -16.05 -11.73 -21.00
N VAL A 348 -15.76 -12.87 -20.35
CA VAL A 348 -14.49 -13.57 -20.44
C VAL A 348 -14.33 -14.12 -21.86
N GLY A 349 -13.39 -13.56 -22.63
CA GLY A 349 -13.00 -14.08 -23.93
C GLY A 349 -12.05 -15.27 -23.79
N ASP A 350 -12.14 -16.20 -24.73
CA ASP A 350 -11.39 -17.45 -24.81
C ASP A 350 -9.87 -17.23 -24.86
N VAL A 351 -9.21 -17.29 -23.70
CA VAL A 351 -7.75 -17.47 -23.62
C VAL A 351 -7.47 -18.95 -23.39
N GLU A 352 -6.84 -19.60 -24.36
CA GLU A 352 -6.32 -20.97 -24.21
C GLU A 352 -5.27 -21.01 -23.08
N PRO A 353 -5.43 -21.87 -22.05
CA PRO A 353 -4.53 -21.88 -20.91
C PRO A 353 -3.19 -22.55 -21.26
N SER A 354 -2.09 -21.84 -21.00
CA SER A 354 -0.77 -22.46 -20.87
C SER A 354 -0.62 -23.00 -19.44
N PHE A 355 -0.80 -24.31 -19.25
CA PHE A 355 -0.42 -24.95 -18.00
C PHE A 355 1.10 -24.80 -17.82
N LEU A 356 1.52 -24.09 -16.78
CA LEU A 356 2.93 -24.08 -16.38
C LEU A 356 3.34 -25.51 -16.03
N PRO A 357 4.46 -26.02 -16.55
CA PRO A 357 4.95 -27.35 -16.18
C PRO A 357 5.26 -27.37 -14.68
N VAL A 358 4.58 -28.26 -13.95
CA VAL A 358 4.88 -28.52 -12.53
C VAL A 358 6.19 -29.31 -12.48
N HIS A 359 7.26 -28.67 -12.03
CA HIS A 359 8.53 -29.34 -11.77
C HIS A 359 8.51 -29.92 -10.35
N SER A 360 8.31 -31.23 -10.24
CA SER A 360 8.43 -31.98 -8.99
C SER A 360 9.30 -33.22 -9.19
N ASP A 361 10.19 -33.48 -8.24
CA ASP A 361 11.00 -34.70 -8.19
C ASP A 361 10.19 -35.92 -7.68
N LEU A 362 8.93 -35.71 -7.27
CA LEU A 362 8.05 -36.76 -6.77
C LEU A 362 7.29 -37.48 -7.90
N PRO A 363 7.05 -38.80 -7.78
CA PRO A 363 6.12 -39.51 -8.64
C PRO A 363 4.71 -38.92 -8.54
N SER A 364 3.95 -38.88 -9.66
CA SER A 364 2.60 -38.28 -9.68
C SER A 364 1.64 -38.88 -8.66
N ALA A 365 1.76 -40.18 -8.36
CA ALA A 365 0.94 -40.83 -7.34
C ALA A 365 1.24 -40.32 -5.92
N GLU A 366 2.52 -40.11 -5.60
CA GLU A 366 2.95 -39.57 -4.32
C GLU A 366 2.60 -38.08 -4.18
N LEU A 367 2.78 -37.31 -5.26
CA LEU A 367 2.37 -35.90 -5.29
C LEU A 367 0.86 -35.76 -5.09
N SER A 368 0.06 -36.58 -5.77
CA SER A 368 -1.40 -36.59 -5.61
C SER A 368 -1.81 -36.97 -4.18
N ASP A 369 -1.11 -37.92 -3.55
CA ASP A 369 -1.38 -38.33 -2.17
C ASP A 369 -1.08 -37.18 -1.19
N LYS A 370 0.07 -36.51 -1.34
CA LYS A 370 0.43 -35.34 -0.52
C LYS A 370 -0.54 -34.17 -0.68
N ILE A 371 -1.02 -33.89 -1.89
CA ILE A 371 -2.03 -32.84 -2.14
C ILE A 371 -3.35 -33.19 -1.44
N ARG A 372 -3.80 -34.45 -1.53
CA ARG A 372 -5.00 -34.89 -0.79
C ARG A 372 -4.79 -34.78 0.71
N GLY A 373 -3.63 -35.22 1.21
CA GLY A 373 -3.27 -35.13 2.61
C GLY A 373 -3.26 -33.70 3.14
N LEU A 374 -2.82 -32.73 2.33
CA LEU A 374 -2.87 -31.30 2.64
C LEU A 374 -4.32 -30.81 2.82
N ILE A 375 -5.19 -31.10 1.85
CA ILE A 375 -6.60 -30.64 1.87
C ILE A 375 -7.37 -31.29 3.03
N TRP A 376 -7.27 -32.61 3.18
CA TRP A 376 -7.93 -33.33 4.28
C TRP A 376 -7.35 -32.98 5.64
N GLY A 377 -6.03 -32.78 5.72
CA GLY A 377 -5.35 -32.39 6.94
C GLY A 377 -5.75 -31.01 7.42
N ALA A 378 -5.89 -30.04 6.50
CA ALA A 378 -6.38 -28.70 6.81
C ALA A 378 -7.81 -28.75 7.38
N ALA A 379 -8.72 -29.43 6.69
CA ALA A 379 -10.12 -29.56 7.14
C ALA A 379 -10.25 -30.28 8.49
N LEU A 380 -9.47 -31.34 8.70
CA LEU A 380 -9.45 -32.06 9.97
C LEU A 380 -8.86 -31.19 11.09
N GLY A 381 -7.81 -30.43 10.79
CA GLY A 381 -7.16 -29.51 11.72
C GLY A 381 -8.09 -28.40 12.18
N ASP A 382 -8.85 -27.81 11.25
CA ASP A 382 -9.89 -26.82 11.51
C ASP A 382 -10.99 -27.39 12.44
N ALA A 383 -11.61 -28.50 12.06
CA ALA A 383 -12.67 -29.14 12.85
C ALA A 383 -12.20 -29.54 14.27
N VAL A 384 -10.96 -30.00 14.42
CA VAL A 384 -10.36 -30.26 15.75
C VAL A 384 -10.04 -28.97 16.48
N GLY A 385 -9.49 -27.95 15.80
CA GLY A 385 -9.08 -26.66 16.36
C GLY A 385 -10.24 -25.89 16.99
N LEU A 386 -11.43 -25.97 16.40
CA LEU A 386 -12.67 -25.43 16.95
C LEU A 386 -12.95 -25.94 18.38
N SER A 387 -12.45 -27.14 18.73
CA SER A 387 -12.59 -27.69 20.09
C SER A 387 -11.94 -26.83 21.16
N THR A 388 -10.88 -26.09 20.84
CA THR A 388 -10.08 -25.31 21.80
C THR A 388 -10.01 -23.82 21.49
N GLU A 389 -10.66 -23.35 20.43
CA GLU A 389 -10.71 -21.93 20.06
C GLU A 389 -11.20 -21.04 21.21
N PHE A 390 -10.49 -19.94 21.46
CA PHE A 390 -10.71 -18.99 22.56
C PHE A 390 -10.58 -19.56 23.99
N MET A 391 -10.09 -20.79 24.17
CA MET A 391 -9.76 -21.32 25.49
C MET A 391 -8.33 -20.94 25.89
N GLU A 392 -8.12 -20.66 27.17
CA GLU A 392 -6.77 -20.70 27.72
C GLU A 392 -6.25 -22.15 27.74
N LYS A 393 -4.93 -22.31 27.72
CA LYS A 393 -4.28 -23.63 27.81
C LYS A 393 -4.73 -24.43 29.04
N SER A 394 -4.99 -23.74 30.16
CA SER A 394 -5.45 -24.37 31.41
C SER A 394 -6.89 -24.87 31.32
N GLU A 395 -7.74 -24.18 30.55
CA GLU A 395 -9.14 -24.54 30.33
C GLU A 395 -9.26 -25.70 29.35
N ALA A 396 -8.49 -25.65 28.26
CA ALA A 396 -8.40 -26.74 27.29
C ALA A 396 -7.92 -28.04 27.96
N ALA A 397 -6.90 -27.98 28.83
CA ALA A 397 -6.42 -29.15 29.57
C ALA A 397 -7.46 -29.73 30.54
N ARG A 398 -8.36 -28.89 31.07
CA ARG A 398 -9.45 -29.32 31.96
C ARG A 398 -10.61 -29.94 31.17
N ALA A 399 -10.94 -29.35 30.03
CA ALA A 399 -11.98 -29.83 29.12
C ALA A 399 -11.59 -31.15 28.44
N TYR A 400 -10.30 -31.28 28.07
CA TYR A 400 -9.77 -32.41 27.32
C TYR A 400 -8.53 -32.98 28.03
N PRO A 401 -8.72 -33.75 29.13
CA PRO A 401 -7.61 -34.29 29.92
C PRO A 401 -6.77 -35.34 29.17
N GLU A 402 -7.30 -35.92 28.09
CA GLU A 402 -6.60 -36.85 27.20
C GLU A 402 -6.50 -36.28 25.78
N PRO A 403 -5.57 -35.34 25.51
CA PRO A 403 -5.49 -34.63 24.23
C PRO A 403 -5.22 -35.55 23.03
N THR A 404 -4.63 -36.72 23.25
CA THR A 404 -4.41 -37.75 22.21
C THR A 404 -5.69 -38.42 21.74
N ARG A 405 -6.82 -38.21 22.42
CA ARG A 405 -8.15 -38.69 22.02
C ARG A 405 -9.03 -37.59 21.43
N LEU A 406 -8.50 -36.37 21.29
CA LEU A 406 -9.25 -35.27 20.69
C LEU A 406 -9.51 -35.58 19.22
N SER A 407 -10.76 -35.44 18.81
CA SER A 407 -11.22 -35.60 17.43
C SER A 407 -12.32 -34.57 17.14
N PRO A 408 -12.70 -34.37 15.87
CA PRO A 408 -13.84 -33.50 15.53
C PRO A 408 -15.13 -33.87 16.30
N ALA A 409 -15.31 -35.16 16.61
CA ALA A 409 -16.46 -35.67 17.35
C ALA A 409 -16.37 -35.50 18.88
N SER A 410 -15.26 -34.97 19.39
CA SER A 410 -15.00 -34.86 20.83
C SER A 410 -15.25 -33.47 21.41
N ARG A 411 -15.59 -32.49 20.56
CA ARG A 411 -15.81 -31.09 20.93
C ARG A 411 -16.88 -30.93 22.01
N ILE A 412 -16.60 -30.12 23.03
CA ILE A 412 -17.60 -29.74 24.04
C ILE A 412 -18.50 -28.61 23.55
N GLU A 413 -19.73 -28.55 24.05
CA GLU A 413 -20.68 -27.49 23.71
C GLU A 413 -20.60 -26.30 24.67
N ASP A 414 -20.45 -25.10 24.10
CA ASP A 414 -20.51 -23.82 24.81
C ASP A 414 -21.16 -22.73 23.94
N ARG A 415 -21.13 -21.47 24.41
CA ARG A 415 -21.76 -20.35 23.68
C ARG A 415 -21.19 -20.17 22.25
N HIS A 416 -19.91 -20.45 22.05
CA HIS A 416 -19.21 -20.26 20.78
C HIS A 416 -19.40 -21.47 19.85
N ARG A 417 -19.09 -22.67 20.37
CA ARG A 417 -19.03 -23.93 19.61
C ARG A 417 -20.40 -24.42 19.14
N LYS A 418 -21.47 -24.19 19.90
CA LYS A 418 -22.84 -24.61 19.55
C LYS A 418 -23.42 -24.06 18.25
N ARG A 419 -22.67 -23.20 17.56
CA ARG A 419 -23.05 -22.64 16.26
C ARG A 419 -22.82 -23.61 15.10
N TRP A 420 -22.02 -24.66 15.30
CA TRP A 420 -21.75 -25.72 14.33
C TRP A 420 -22.21 -27.07 14.85
N ASP A 421 -22.45 -28.03 13.95
CA ASP A 421 -22.76 -29.39 14.33
C ASP A 421 -21.51 -30.15 14.82
N GLN A 422 -21.72 -31.30 15.47
CA GLN A 422 -20.61 -32.11 15.96
C GLN A 422 -19.81 -32.70 14.80
N GLY A 423 -18.51 -32.39 14.75
CA GLY A 423 -17.61 -32.87 13.70
C GLY A 423 -17.54 -31.98 12.46
N ASP A 424 -18.24 -30.86 12.50
CA ASP A 424 -18.25 -29.83 11.47
C ASP A 424 -17.00 -28.95 11.52
N TRP A 425 -16.69 -28.26 10.43
CA TRP A 425 -15.55 -27.36 10.26
C TRP A 425 -15.98 -25.88 10.26
N THR A 426 -15.04 -24.94 10.12
CA THR A 426 -15.31 -23.51 10.20
C THR A 426 -15.08 -22.79 8.87
N ASP A 427 -15.00 -21.46 8.93
CA ASP A 427 -14.75 -20.62 7.75
C ASP A 427 -13.40 -20.90 7.08
N ASP A 428 -12.41 -21.43 7.79
CA ASP A 428 -11.12 -21.81 7.19
C ASP A 428 -11.29 -22.87 6.10
N THR A 429 -12.04 -23.95 6.39
CA THR A 429 -12.28 -25.02 5.42
C THR A 429 -13.21 -24.56 4.29
N ASP A 430 -14.26 -23.81 4.62
CA ASP A 430 -15.18 -23.31 3.61
C ASP A 430 -14.49 -22.37 2.61
N GLN A 431 -13.68 -21.43 3.10
CA GLN A 431 -12.93 -20.51 2.24
C GLN A 431 -11.87 -21.24 1.41
N MET A 432 -11.24 -22.29 1.95
CA MET A 432 -10.35 -23.17 1.18
C MET A 432 -11.10 -23.85 0.03
N ILE A 433 -12.29 -24.38 0.25
CA ILE A 433 -13.12 -25.00 -0.79
C ILE A 433 -13.45 -24.00 -1.90
N LEU A 434 -13.92 -22.80 -1.53
CA LEU A 434 -14.22 -21.73 -2.50
C LEU A 434 -13.00 -21.33 -3.34
N LEU A 435 -11.81 -21.35 -2.73
CA LEU A 435 -10.56 -21.03 -3.41
C LEU A 435 -10.18 -22.12 -4.41
N LEU A 436 -10.30 -23.40 -4.02
CA LEU A 436 -10.06 -24.53 -4.90
C LEU A 436 -11.03 -24.53 -6.08
N ASP A 437 -12.32 -24.30 -5.83
CA ASP A 437 -13.33 -24.19 -6.87
C ASP A 437 -13.03 -23.05 -7.83
N ALA A 438 -12.65 -21.86 -7.33
CA ALA A 438 -12.28 -20.74 -8.18
C ALA A 438 -11.04 -21.05 -9.05
N ILE A 439 -10.06 -21.80 -8.54
CA ILE A 439 -8.89 -22.25 -9.32
C ILE A 439 -9.32 -23.28 -10.39
N ILE A 440 -10.18 -24.23 -10.04
CA ILE A 440 -10.69 -25.26 -10.96
C ILE A 440 -11.51 -24.61 -12.08
N GLU A 441 -12.44 -23.72 -11.75
CA GLU A 441 -13.23 -22.94 -12.70
C GLU A 441 -12.34 -22.09 -13.61
N GLY A 442 -11.31 -21.47 -13.04
CA GLY A 442 -10.30 -20.72 -13.77
C GLY A 442 -9.25 -21.57 -14.50
N ARG A 443 -9.43 -22.90 -14.54
CA ARG A 443 -8.52 -23.86 -15.22
C ARG A 443 -7.06 -23.71 -14.79
N GLY A 444 -6.82 -23.45 -13.50
CA GLY A 444 -5.49 -23.25 -12.91
C GLY A 444 -5.08 -21.79 -12.72
N LEU A 445 -5.88 -20.83 -13.18
CA LEU A 445 -5.67 -19.40 -12.94
C LEU A 445 -6.70 -18.89 -11.94
N LEU A 446 -6.24 -18.30 -10.84
CA LEU A 446 -7.13 -17.71 -9.85
C LEU A 446 -7.56 -16.30 -10.28
N SER A 447 -8.87 -16.11 -10.48
CA SER A 447 -9.48 -14.79 -10.66
C SER A 447 -9.95 -14.25 -9.31
N THR A 448 -9.31 -13.17 -8.84
CA THR A 448 -9.66 -12.54 -7.54
C THR A 448 -11.11 -12.06 -7.51
N THR A 449 -11.62 -11.54 -8.63
CA THR A 449 -13.03 -11.13 -8.77
C THR A 449 -14.02 -12.30 -8.70
N THR A 450 -13.68 -13.45 -9.30
CA THR A 450 -14.57 -14.63 -9.29
C THR A 450 -14.63 -15.24 -7.89
N PHE A 451 -13.47 -15.40 -7.25
CA PHE A 451 -13.37 -15.83 -5.87
C PHE A 451 -14.11 -14.86 -4.92
N ALA A 452 -13.97 -13.54 -5.08
CA ALA A 452 -14.68 -12.56 -4.27
C ALA A 452 -16.20 -12.69 -4.36
N LYS A 453 -16.74 -12.93 -5.56
CA LYS A 453 -18.18 -13.18 -5.74
C LYS A 453 -18.61 -14.47 -5.04
N ALA A 454 -17.82 -15.54 -5.15
CA ALA A 454 -18.08 -16.80 -4.47
C ALA A 454 -18.07 -16.62 -2.94
N LEU A 455 -17.06 -15.91 -2.42
CA LEU A 455 -16.93 -15.59 -0.99
C LEU A 455 -18.08 -14.74 -0.46
N LYS A 456 -18.54 -13.73 -1.21
CA LYS A 456 -19.72 -12.92 -0.82
C LYS A 456 -21.02 -13.73 -0.82
N ARG A 457 -21.18 -14.64 -1.78
CA ARG A 457 -22.34 -15.55 -1.85
C ARG A 457 -22.34 -16.51 -0.67
N TRP A 458 -21.22 -17.18 -0.43
CA TRP A 458 -21.05 -18.07 0.71
C TRP A 458 -21.27 -17.34 2.03
N ARG A 459 -20.70 -16.15 2.24
CA ARG A 459 -20.94 -15.39 3.49
C ARG A 459 -22.43 -15.18 3.76
N ASN A 460 -23.22 -14.92 2.72
CA ASN A 460 -24.65 -14.65 2.86
C ASN A 460 -25.53 -15.91 2.87
N GLY A 461 -25.03 -17.08 2.45
CA GLY A 461 -25.85 -18.27 2.22
C GLY A 461 -25.28 -19.61 2.70
N GLY A 462 -24.04 -19.63 3.19
CA GLY A 462 -23.30 -20.86 3.53
C GLY A 462 -23.09 -21.77 2.33
N PHE A 463 -22.96 -23.08 2.59
CA PHE A 463 -23.21 -24.15 1.63
C PHE A 463 -24.60 -24.76 1.87
N PRO A 464 -25.66 -24.29 1.17
CA PRO A 464 -27.02 -24.79 1.37
C PRO A 464 -27.17 -26.30 1.15
N GLU A 465 -26.34 -26.89 0.29
CA GLU A 465 -26.27 -28.32 0.04
C GLU A 465 -25.77 -29.14 1.24
N LEU A 466 -25.04 -28.50 2.16
CA LEU A 466 -24.60 -29.08 3.43
C LEU A 466 -25.54 -28.72 4.60
N GLY A 467 -26.57 -27.90 4.34
CA GLY A 467 -27.55 -27.47 5.34
C GLY A 467 -27.29 -26.09 5.94
N ASP A 468 -26.24 -25.39 5.49
CA ASP A 468 -25.89 -24.08 5.99
C ASP A 468 -26.77 -22.98 5.39
N SER A 469 -26.91 -21.87 6.12
CA SER A 469 -27.68 -20.70 5.68
C SER A 469 -26.89 -19.39 5.74
N SER A 470 -25.63 -19.44 6.17
CA SER A 470 -24.71 -18.31 6.23
C SER A 470 -23.27 -18.81 6.38
N GLY A 471 -22.27 -18.02 5.98
CA GLY A 471 -20.88 -18.31 6.29
C GLY A 471 -20.60 -18.05 7.77
N LEU A 472 -20.59 -19.12 8.57
CA LEU A 472 -20.32 -19.07 10.00
C LEU A 472 -18.81 -19.01 10.26
N GLY A 473 -18.39 -18.33 11.32
CA GLY A 473 -16.98 -18.23 11.72
C GLY A 473 -16.24 -16.99 11.24
N VAL A 474 -16.75 -16.32 10.19
CA VAL A 474 -16.08 -15.17 9.54
C VAL A 474 -15.61 -14.11 10.55
N GLY A 475 -14.30 -13.93 10.62
CA GLY A 475 -13.65 -12.90 11.45
C GLY A 475 -14.04 -11.47 11.07
N GLN A 476 -13.90 -10.54 12.01
CA GLN A 476 -14.27 -9.13 11.83
C GLN A 476 -13.55 -8.47 10.65
N THR A 477 -12.26 -8.79 10.48
CA THR A 477 -11.42 -8.28 9.39
C THR A 477 -11.88 -8.77 8.01
N VAL A 478 -12.32 -10.03 7.90
CA VAL A 478 -12.86 -10.54 6.64
C VAL A 478 -14.21 -9.90 6.36
N ASN A 479 -15.07 -9.78 7.38
CA ASN A 479 -16.37 -9.13 7.23
C ASN A 479 -16.25 -7.67 6.77
N SER A 480 -15.31 -6.89 7.30
CA SER A 480 -15.11 -5.49 6.88
C SER A 480 -14.67 -5.36 5.41
N VAL A 481 -13.94 -6.34 4.87
CA VAL A 481 -13.63 -6.39 3.43
C VAL A 481 -14.86 -6.75 2.61
N LEU A 482 -15.61 -7.77 3.05
CA LEU A 482 -16.79 -8.23 2.32
C LEU A 482 -17.86 -7.15 2.23
N GLU A 483 -18.02 -6.33 3.26
CA GLU A 483 -19.01 -5.24 3.32
C GLU A 483 -18.58 -4.00 2.52
N HIS A 484 -17.33 -3.92 2.09
CA HIS A 484 -16.84 -2.79 1.30
C HIS A 484 -17.58 -2.70 -0.06
N PRO A 485 -18.11 -1.51 -0.45
CA PRO A 485 -18.91 -1.36 -1.68
C PRO A 485 -18.19 -1.80 -2.96
N ALA A 486 -16.85 -1.64 -3.00
CA ALA A 486 -16.04 -2.03 -4.14
C ALA A 486 -15.65 -3.53 -4.16
N PHE A 487 -15.97 -4.32 -3.13
CA PHE A 487 -15.45 -5.69 -2.97
C PHE A 487 -15.73 -6.60 -4.17
N LEU A 488 -16.94 -6.52 -4.74
CA LEU A 488 -17.33 -7.36 -5.88
C LEU A 488 -16.69 -6.97 -7.22
N ILE A 489 -16.06 -5.79 -7.27
CA ILE A 489 -15.51 -5.18 -8.48
C ILE A 489 -13.98 -5.19 -8.41
N ALA A 490 -13.42 -4.74 -7.29
CA ALA A 490 -11.99 -4.64 -7.03
C ALA A 490 -11.67 -5.22 -5.64
N PRO A 491 -11.73 -6.55 -5.46
CA PRO A 491 -11.56 -7.19 -4.16
C PRO A 491 -10.19 -6.96 -3.54
N ASP A 492 -9.13 -6.93 -4.37
CA ASP A 492 -7.76 -6.64 -3.92
C ASP A 492 -7.68 -5.24 -3.31
N VAL A 493 -8.37 -4.27 -3.93
CA VAL A 493 -8.46 -2.88 -3.46
C VAL A 493 -9.31 -2.79 -2.20
N ALA A 494 -10.46 -3.45 -2.15
CA ALA A 494 -11.31 -3.48 -0.96
C ALA A 494 -10.58 -4.10 0.25
N ALA A 495 -9.73 -5.11 0.03
CA ALA A 495 -8.90 -5.72 1.06
C ALA A 495 -7.77 -4.83 1.54
N ASP A 496 -7.08 -4.18 0.60
CA ASP A 496 -6.02 -3.21 0.88
C ASP A 496 -6.56 -1.98 1.61
N ILE A 497 -7.78 -1.60 1.27
CA ILE A 497 -8.59 -0.65 2.01
C ILE A 497 -8.80 -1.26 3.40
N SER A 498 -9.69 -2.21 3.68
CA SER A 498 -10.09 -2.55 5.07
C SER A 498 -9.03 -3.11 6.08
N GLY A 499 -7.73 -2.91 5.86
CA GLY A 499 -6.63 -3.25 6.78
C GLY A 499 -6.26 -4.74 6.73
N ALA A 500 -6.87 -5.47 5.81
CA ALA A 500 -6.92 -6.93 5.77
C ALA A 500 -5.80 -7.54 4.90
N LYS A 501 -4.60 -6.94 4.90
CA LYS A 501 -3.47 -7.34 4.03
C LYS A 501 -3.03 -8.80 4.18
N ALA A 502 -3.34 -9.44 5.30
CA ALA A 502 -3.09 -10.86 5.53
C ALA A 502 -4.28 -11.76 5.17
N ALA A 503 -5.52 -11.25 5.20
CA ALA A 503 -6.73 -12.07 5.09
C ALA A 503 -7.23 -12.27 3.65
N VAL A 504 -6.82 -11.42 2.69
CA VAL A 504 -7.36 -11.47 1.31
C VAL A 504 -6.27 -11.40 0.23
N ARG A 505 -5.00 -11.62 0.59
CA ARG A 505 -3.90 -11.56 -0.39
C ARG A 505 -3.82 -12.86 -1.18
N TRP A 506 -4.65 -12.96 -2.22
CA TRP A 506 -4.75 -14.13 -3.12
C TRP A 506 -3.94 -13.98 -4.42
N GLN A 507 -2.90 -13.14 -4.43
CA GLN A 507 -2.01 -13.01 -5.59
C GLN A 507 -0.79 -13.93 -5.46
N PRO A 508 -0.29 -14.50 -6.58
CA PRO A 508 0.89 -15.35 -6.59
C PRO A 508 2.11 -14.49 -6.28
N MET A 509 2.47 -14.40 -5.00
CA MET A 509 3.85 -14.08 -4.66
C MET A 509 4.69 -15.26 -5.14
N VAL A 510 5.68 -14.96 -5.97
CA VAL A 510 6.71 -15.83 -6.58
C VAL A 510 6.40 -16.34 -8.01
N PRO A 511 7.20 -15.99 -9.03
CA PRO A 511 7.25 -16.71 -10.30
C PRO A 511 8.13 -17.97 -10.14
N SER A 512 7.69 -18.89 -9.31
CA SER A 512 8.18 -20.27 -9.21
C SER A 512 7.18 -21.07 -8.36
N CYS A 513 7.23 -22.39 -8.49
CA CYS A 513 6.24 -23.39 -8.05
C CYS A 513 5.73 -23.38 -6.58
N ASP A 514 5.98 -22.33 -5.79
CA ASP A 514 5.58 -22.20 -4.39
C ASP A 514 4.22 -21.52 -4.18
N VAL A 515 3.51 -21.21 -5.28
CA VAL A 515 2.16 -20.59 -5.27
C VAL A 515 1.12 -21.44 -4.52
N GLN A 516 1.36 -22.74 -4.32
CA GLN A 516 0.43 -23.63 -3.61
C GLN A 516 0.66 -23.70 -2.08
N LEU A 517 1.81 -23.25 -1.57
CA LEU A 517 2.13 -23.34 -0.13
C LEU A 517 1.82 -22.04 0.63
N LEU A 518 1.79 -20.89 -0.05
CA LEU A 518 1.59 -19.57 0.59
C LEU A 518 0.13 -19.24 0.90
N ALA A 519 -0.85 -19.78 0.16
CA ALA A 519 -2.27 -19.61 0.45
C ALA A 519 -2.64 -20.13 1.86
N PHE A 520 -1.96 -21.18 2.33
CA PHE A 520 -2.19 -21.78 3.65
C PHE A 520 -1.57 -21.00 4.81
N SER A 521 -0.62 -20.10 4.55
CA SER A 521 -0.05 -19.23 5.59
C SER A 521 -0.97 -18.06 5.97
N ALA A 522 -1.92 -17.72 5.10
CA ALA A 522 -2.89 -16.64 5.31
C ALA A 522 -4.02 -17.03 6.30
N PHE A 523 -4.32 -18.32 6.43
CA PHE A 523 -5.39 -18.86 7.29
C PHE A 523 -4.91 -19.36 8.67
N GLY A 524 -3.89 -18.72 9.25
CA GLY A 524 -3.63 -18.87 10.69
C GLY A 524 -3.13 -20.22 11.19
N MET A 525 -2.70 -21.17 10.34
CA MET A 525 -1.97 -22.37 10.80
C MET A 525 -0.56 -22.00 11.29
N ARG A 526 -0.47 -21.44 12.50
CA ARG A 526 0.77 -21.37 13.27
C ARG A 526 1.05 -22.77 13.83
N SER A 527 2.07 -23.41 13.26
CA SER A 527 2.78 -24.59 13.78
C SER A 527 1.95 -25.85 14.05
N LEU A 528 2.21 -26.87 13.24
CA LEU A 528 2.60 -28.19 13.76
C LEU A 528 4.07 -28.43 13.44
#